data_AF-A0A1F6JKX9-F1
#
_entry.id   AF-A0A1F6JKX9-F1
#
_cell.length_a   1.000
_cell.length_b   1.000
_cell.length_c   1.000
_cell.angle_alpha   90.00
_cell.angle_beta   90.00
_cell.angle_gamma   90.00
#
_symmetry.space_group_name_H-M   'P 1'
#
loop_
_entity.id
_entity.type
_entity.pdbx_description
1 polymer ?
#
loop_
_entity_poly.entity_id
_entity_poly.type
_entity_poly.pdbx_seq_one_letter_code
_entity_poly.pdbx_strand_id
1 'polypeptide(L)' 'MLFLEILEVIVASLLIVLILLQMQGSGLSGAFGGVGEFYRSKRSMEKFLIAATVITTIAFAIISLLLLIP' A
#
# COMPACT_ATOMS: atom_id res chain seq x y z
N MET A 1 3.12 21.14 -15.80
CA MET A 1 2.28 19.99 -16.14
C MET A 1 3.10 18.72 -16.25
N LEU A 2 4.00 18.59 -17.23
CA LEU A 2 4.79 17.35 -17.45
C LEU A 2 5.59 16.86 -16.22
N PHE A 3 6.11 17.76 -15.38
CA PHE A 3 6.79 17.38 -14.13
C PHE A 3 5.84 16.70 -13.12
N LEU A 4 4.61 17.22 -12.97
CA LEU A 4 3.61 16.66 -12.04
C LEU A 4 3.10 15.31 -12.55
N GLU A 5 2.92 15.16 -13.87
CA GLU A 5 2.52 13.89 -14.50
C GLU A 5 3.55 12.78 -14.25
N ILE A 6 4.84 13.06 -14.47
CA ILE A 6 5.92 12.09 -14.20
C ILE A 6 5.93 11.73 -12.70
N LEU A 7 5.78 12.73 -11.83
CA LEU A 7 5.79 12.52 -10.39
C LEU A 7 4.58 11.69 -9.95
N GLU A 8 3.40 11.91 -10.51
CA GLU A 8 2.19 11.14 -10.22
C GLU A 8 2.33 9.68 -10.64
N VAL A 9 2.90 9.41 -11.82
CA VAL A 9 3.18 8.03 -12.28
C VAL A 9 4.16 7.32 -11.34
N ILE A 10 5.21 8.00 -10.90
CA ILE A 10 6.19 7.43 -9.95
C ILE A 10 5.48 7.11 -8.63
N VAL A 11 4.70 8.04 -8.07
CA VAL A 11 4.00 7.83 -6.80
C VAL A 11 2.95 6.71 -6.91
N ALA A 12 2.23 6.64 -8.03
CA ALA A 12 1.27 5.56 -8.30
C ALA A 12 1.95 4.18 -8.35
N SER A 13 3.08 4.07 -9.06
CA SER A 13 3.83 2.81 -9.13
C SER A 13 4.36 2.37 -7.76
N LEU A 14 4.88 3.31 -6.96
CA LEU A 14 5.30 3.06 -5.59
C LEU A 14 4.14 2.57 -4.72
N LEU A 15 2.98 3.22 -4.84
CA LEU A 15 1.78 2.84 -4.10
C LEU A 15 1.33 1.41 -4.42
N ILE A 16 1.34 1.03 -5.71
CA ILE A 16 1.03 -0.33 -6.15
C ILE A 16 1.99 -1.33 -5.50
N VAL A 17 3.30 -1.07 -5.54
CA VAL A 17 4.31 -1.95 -4.91
C VAL A 17 4.06 -2.09 -3.41
N LEU A 18 3.77 -0.98 -2.72
CA LEU A 18 3.48 -1.00 -1.27
C LEU A 18 2.22 -1.82 -0.95
N ILE A 19 1.15 -1.71 -1.75
CA ILE A 19 -0.08 -2.48 -1.57
C ILE A 19 0.15 -3.98 -1.78
N LEU A 20 0.93 -4.35 -2.81
CA LEU A 20 1.26 -5.75 -3.06
C LEU A 20 2.07 -6.37 -1.91
N LEU A 21 3.01 -5.61 -1.33
CA LEU A 21 3.79 -6.04 -0.17
C LEU A 21 2.95 -6.20 1.11
N GLN A 22 1.76 -5.58 1.19
CA GLN A 22 0.84 -5.72 2.32
C GLN A 22 -0.02 -6.99 2.26
N MET A 23 -0.05 -7.73 1.13
CA MET A 23 -0.85 -8.95 0.99
C MET A 23 -0.34 -10.05 1.92
N GLN A 24 -0.78 -10.03 3.17
CA GLN A 24 -0.46 -11.02 4.18
C GLN A 24 -1.60 -12.02 4.28
N GLY A 25 -1.48 -13.13 3.56
CA GLY A 25 -1.82 -14.48 4.01
C GLY A 25 -3.24 -14.81 4.50
N SER A 26 -4.21 -13.90 4.56
CA SER A 26 -5.61 -14.22 4.93
C SER A 26 -6.34 -14.88 3.75
N GLY A 27 -5.76 -15.95 3.23
CA GLY A 27 -6.46 -16.86 2.36
C GLY A 27 -7.57 -17.61 3.11
N LEU A 28 -8.47 -18.22 2.35
CA LEU A 28 -9.58 -19.07 2.79
C LEU A 28 -9.18 -20.14 3.85
N SER A 29 -7.89 -20.44 4.02
CA SER A 29 -7.33 -21.35 5.02
C SER A 29 -7.72 -21.02 6.47
N GLY A 30 -7.93 -19.74 6.80
CA GLY A 30 -8.44 -19.34 8.12
C GLY A 30 -9.92 -19.67 8.34
N ALA A 31 -10.72 -19.74 7.27
CA ALA A 31 -12.15 -20.05 7.32
C ALA A 31 -12.45 -21.56 7.37
N PHE A 32 -11.48 -22.41 7.00
CA PHE A 32 -11.62 -23.87 6.93
C PHE A 32 -10.98 -24.64 8.12
N GLY A 33 -10.75 -23.99 9.27
CA GLY A 33 -10.29 -24.67 10.48
C GLY A 33 -8.79 -24.99 10.51
N GLY A 34 -7.96 -24.09 10.00
CA GLY A 34 -6.50 -24.24 9.93
C GLY A 34 -5.85 -24.65 11.26
N VAL A 35 -5.38 -25.89 11.33
CA VAL A 35 -4.59 -26.41 12.43
C VAL A 35 -3.19 -25.78 12.37
N GLY A 36 -2.93 -24.83 13.27
CA GLY A 36 -1.58 -24.49 13.70
C GLY A 36 -0.72 -23.70 12.72
N GLU A 37 -1.23 -22.64 12.10
CA GLU A 37 -0.34 -21.59 11.58
C GLU A 37 0.12 -20.73 12.75
N PHE A 38 1.35 -20.96 13.20
CA PHE A 38 2.02 -20.11 14.18
C PHE A 38 2.26 -18.75 13.51
N TYR A 39 1.23 -17.89 13.50
CA TYR A 39 1.32 -16.47 13.14
C TYR A 39 2.19 -15.78 14.20
N ARG A 40 3.51 -15.98 14.11
CA ARG A 40 4.47 -15.16 14.81
C ARG A 40 4.39 -13.79 14.16
N SER A 41 3.43 -13.00 14.66
CA SER A 41 3.09 -11.69 14.17
C SER A 41 4.37 -10.88 13.97
N LYS A 42 4.76 -10.66 12.72
CA LYS A 42 5.78 -9.67 12.34
C LYS A 42 5.16 -8.28 12.49
N ARG A 43 4.69 -7.99 13.71
CA ARG A 43 3.84 -6.87 14.10
C ARG A 43 4.47 -5.50 13.82
N SER A 44 5.79 -5.43 13.65
CA SER A 44 6.53 -4.20 13.35
C SER A 44 6.56 -3.87 11.85
N MET A 45 6.83 -4.86 10.99
CA MET A 45 6.95 -4.63 9.56
C MET A 45 5.59 -4.32 8.91
N GLU A 46 4.55 -5.03 9.34
CA GLU A 46 3.18 -4.79 8.89
C GLU A 46 2.69 -3.37 9.22
N LYS A 47 2.91 -2.92 10.47
CA LYS A 47 2.55 -1.55 10.88
C LYS A 47 3.32 -0.49 10.08
N PHE A 48 4.59 -0.74 9.79
CA PHE A 48 5.39 0.16 8.97
C PHE A 48 4.87 0.24 7.53
N LEU A 49 4.61 -0.90 6.88
CA LEU A 49 4.08 -0.96 5.52
C LEU A 49 2.72 -0.25 5.40
N ILE A 50 1.83 -0.45 6.37
CA ILE A 50 0.53 0.23 6.41
C ILE A 50 0.73 1.74 6.57
N ALA A 51 1.58 2.19 7.51
CA ALA A 51 1.85 3.62 7.71
C ALA A 51 2.47 4.26 6.46
N ALA A 52 3.44 3.60 5.82
CA ALA A 52 4.05 4.04 4.57
C ALA A 52 3.00 4.21 3.46
N THR A 53 2.10 3.24 3.33
CA THR A 53 1.04 3.26 2.31
C THR A 53 0.05 4.38 2.56
N VAL A 54 -0.36 4.62 3.81
CA VAL A 54 -1.25 5.75 4.14
C VAL A 54 -0.60 7.08 3.72
N ILE A 55 0.68 7.27 4.04
CA ILE A 55 1.41 8.49 3.65
C ILE A 55 1.49 8.62 2.12
N THR A 56 1.84 7.54 1.42
CA THR A 56 1.93 7.54 -0.05
C THR A 56 0.57 7.75 -0.72
N THR A 57 -0.51 7.20 -0.18
CA THR A 57 -1.88 7.42 -0.68
C THR A 57 -2.31 8.87 -0.54
N ILE A 58 -2.01 9.51 0.60
CA ILE A 58 -2.33 10.92 0.81
C ILE A 58 -1.53 11.79 -0.17
N ALA A 59 -0.24 11.51 -0.34
CA ALA A 59 0.60 12.21 -1.30
C ALA A 59 0.04 12.06 -2.73
N PHE A 60 -0.29 10.83 -3.15
CA PHE A 60 -0.90 10.55 -4.45
C PHE A 60 -2.17 11.37 -4.68
N ALA A 61 -3.09 11.38 -3.70
CA ALA A 61 -4.34 12.12 -3.81
C ALA A 61 -4.11 13.64 -3.95
N ILE A 62 -3.17 14.22 -3.19
CA ILE A 62 -2.83 15.64 -3.28
C ILE A 62 -2.26 15.98 -4.66
N ILE A 63 -1.33 15.15 -5.17
CA ILE A 63 -0.70 15.35 -6.48
C ILE A 63 -1.77 15.28 -7.58
N SER A 64 -2.67 14.29 -7.51
CA SER A 64 -3.76 14.11 -8.46
C SER A 64 -4.73 15.30 -8.48
N LEU A 65 -5.04 15.87 -7.31
CA LEU A 65 -5.84 17.09 -7.21
C LEU A 65 -5.11 18.32 -7.76
N LEU A 66 -3.80 18.43 -7.56
CA LEU A 66 -2.99 19.53 -8.12
C LEU A 66 -2.89 19.43 -9.65
N LEU A 67 -2.86 18.21 -10.20
CA LEU A 67 -2.86 17.97 -11.65
C LEU A 67 -4.16 18.44 -12.32
N LEU A 68 -5.29 18.33 -11.61
CA LEU A 68 -6.60 18.76 -12.12
C LEU A 68 -6.70 20.28 -12.29
N ILE A 69 -5.89 21.05 -11.56
CA ILE A 69 -5.88 22.51 -11.64
C ILE A 69 -5.05 22.92 -12.87
N PRO A 70 -5.62 23.72 -13.81
CA PRO A 70 -4.92 24.15 -15.02
C PRO A 70 -3.76 25.12 -14.76
#